data_AF-A0A7C5GSW0-F1
#
_entry.id   AF-A0A7C5GSW0-F1
#
_cell.length_a   1.000
_cell.length_b   1.000
_cell.length_c   1.000
_cell.angle_alpha   90.00
_cell.angle_beta   90.00
_cell.angle_gamma   90.00
#
_symmetry.space_group_name_H-M   'P 1'
#
loop_
_entity.id
_entity.type
_entity.pdbx_description
1 polymer ?
#
loop_
_entity_poly.entity_id
_entity_poly.type
_entity_poly.pdbx_seq_one_letter_code
_entity_poly.pdbx_strand_id
1 'polypeptide(L)' 'MASPHKLATSKLEQVILRSIRKADKTFSLFKPGDRVIVGCSGGADSFTLIRLLGAPQVPWHKYVEIIPIYVAGGEP' A
#
# COMPACT_ATOMS: atom_id res chain seq x y z
N MET A 1 -33.23 -5.64 8.60
CA MET A 1 -31.77 -5.88 8.61
C MET A 1 -31.07 -4.55 8.52
N ALA A 2 -30.30 -4.15 9.54
CA ALA A 2 -29.61 -2.86 9.54
C ALA A 2 -28.51 -2.87 8.48
N SER A 3 -28.52 -1.86 7.61
CA SER A 3 -27.42 -1.64 6.65
C SER A 3 -26.12 -1.43 7.42
N PRO A 4 -25.01 -2.12 7.08
CA PRO A 4 -23.74 -1.91 7.77
C PRO A 4 -23.33 -0.45 7.58
N HIS A 5 -23.20 0.27 8.70
CA HIS A 5 -22.76 1.65 8.69
C HIS A 5 -21.38 1.69 8.02
N LYS A 6 -21.27 2.36 6.86
CA LYS A 6 -19.97 2.57 6.20
C LYS A 6 -19.03 3.21 7.21
N LEU A 7 -17.90 2.57 7.45
CA LEU A 7 -16.83 3.14 8.27
C LEU A 7 -16.36 4.45 7.63
N ALA A 8 -16.02 5.43 8.46
CA ALA A 8 -15.33 6.62 7.98
C ALA A 8 -14.03 6.21 7.25
N THR A 9 -13.68 6.92 6.19
CA THR A 9 -12.51 6.61 5.34
C THR A 9 -11.21 6.49 6.16
N SER A 10 -11.03 7.34 7.16
CA SER A 10 -9.88 7.28 8.07
C SER A 10 -9.80 5.97 8.86
N LYS A 11 -10.95 5.41 9.25
CA LYS A 11 -11.02 4.13 9.95
C LYS A 11 -10.73 2.95 9.02
N LEU A 12 -11.19 3.01 7.77
CA LEU A 12 -10.84 2.03 6.73
C LEU A 12 -9.33 2.04 6.44
N GLU A 13 -8.76 3.23 6.27
CA GLU A 13 -7.32 3.40 6.06
C GLU A 13 -6.51 2.76 7.20
N GLN A 14 -6.89 3.01 8.46
CA GLN A 14 -6.25 2.38 9.62
C GLN A 14 -6.36 0.85 9.62
N VAL A 15 -7.51 0.30 9.20
CA VAL A 15 -7.69 -1.16 9.09
C VAL A 15 -6.73 -1.73 8.05
N ILE A 16 -6.64 -1.12 6.87
CA ILE A 16 -5.76 -1.60 5.80
C ILE A 16 -4.29 -1.46 6.21
N LEU A 17 -3.88 -0.34 6.80
CA LEU A 17 -2.51 -0.15 7.30
C LEU A 17 -2.10 -1.20 8.33
N ARG A 18 -3.00 -1.59 9.24
CA ARG A 18 -2.74 -2.67 10.20
C ARG A 18 -2.48 -4.00 9.49
N SER A 19 -3.26 -4.30 8.45
CA SER A 19 -3.08 -5.51 7.65
C SER A 19 -1.75 -5.51 6.89
N ILE A 20 -1.35 -4.39 6.28
CA ILE A 20 -0.06 -4.28 5.57
C ILE A 20 1.11 -4.44 6.55
N ARG A 21 1.07 -3.77 7.72
CA ARG A 21 2.10 -3.94 8.75
C ARG A 21 2.18 -5.38 9.27
N LYS A 22 1.03 -6.04 9.42
CA LYS A 22 1.00 -7.46 9.79
C LYS A 22 1.64 -8.32 8.70
N ALA A 23 1.37 -8.06 7.42
CA ALA A 23 1.96 -8.79 6.32
C ALA A 23 3.49 -8.64 6.32
N ASP A 24 3.99 -7.41 6.44
CA ASP A 24 5.43 -7.16 6.55
C ASP A 24 6.05 -7.91 7.73
N LYS A 25 5.48 -7.81 8.93
CA LYS A 25 5.96 -8.55 10.11
C LYS A 25 5.94 -10.07 9.91
N THR A 26 4.95 -10.60 9.20
CA THR A 26 4.76 -12.04 9.00
C THR A 26 5.74 -12.60 7.97
N PHE A 27 6.00 -11.85 6.90
CA PHE A 27 6.77 -12.33 5.76
C PHE A 27 8.14 -11.67 5.61
N SER A 28 8.49 -10.72 6.50
CA SER A 28 9.72 -9.93 6.44
C SER A 28 9.93 -9.31 5.05
N LEU A 29 8.89 -8.63 4.56
CA LEU A 29 8.82 -8.12 3.19
C LEU A 29 9.86 -7.02 2.94
N PHE A 30 10.15 -6.22 3.97
CA PHE A 30 11.01 -5.05 3.87
C PHE A 30 12.19 -5.13 4.83
N LYS A 31 13.37 -4.76 4.32
CA LYS A 31 14.61 -4.63 5.09
C LYS A 31 15.21 -3.23 4.87
N PRO A 32 15.99 -2.72 5.84
CA PRO A 32 16.72 -1.47 5.67
C PRO A 32 17.61 -1.48 4.42
N GLY A 33 17.44 -0.47 3.56
CA GLY A 33 18.16 -0.30 2.30
C GLY A 33 17.45 -0.87 1.08
N ASP A 34 16.29 -1.53 1.23
CA ASP A 34 15.58 -2.09 0.08
C ASP A 34 15.06 -0.99 -0.86
N ARG A 35 15.12 -1.29 -2.17
CA ARG A 35 14.49 -0.52 -3.23
C ARG A 35 13.42 -1.39 -3.88
N VAL A 36 12.16 -1.02 -3.72
CA VAL A 36 11.01 -1.87 -4.08
C VAL A 36 10.28 -1.27 -5.26
N ILE A 37 10.23 -2.02 -6.35
CA ILE A 37 9.40 -1.69 -7.51
C ILE A 37 7.96 -2.12 -7.24
N VAL A 38 7.02 -1.19 -7.43
CA VAL A 38 5.58 -1.45 -7.32
C VAL A 38 4.96 -1.34 -8.71
N GLY A 39 4.46 -2.46 -9.23
CA GLY A 39 3.67 -2.49 -10.46
C GLY A 39 2.35 -1.76 -10.28
N CYS A 40 2.13 -0.71 -11.07
CA CYS A 40 0.95 0.14 -11.03
C CYS A 40 0.10 -0.14 -12.26
N SER A 41 -1.18 -0.44 -12.08
CA SER A 41 -2.12 -0.64 -13.19
C SER A 41 -2.96 0.61 -13.50
N GLY A 42 -2.92 1.62 -12.62
CA GLY A 42 -3.83 2.77 -12.66
C GLY A 42 -5.17 2.51 -11.95
N GLY A 43 -5.42 1.26 -11.53
CA GLY A 43 -6.59 0.91 -10.73
C GLY A 43 -6.50 1.39 -9.28
N ALA A 44 -7.66 1.47 -8.63
CA ALA A 44 -7.80 1.93 -7.24
C ALA A 44 -6.92 1.15 -6.24
N ASP A 45 -6.77 -0.16 -6.45
CA ASP A 45 -5.94 -1.00 -5.59
C ASP A 45 -4.46 -0.62 -5.67
N SER A 46 -3.93 -0.46 -6.89
CA SER A 46 -2.53 -0.09 -7.10
C SER A 46 -2.24 1.32 -6.56
N PHE A 47 -3.18 2.25 -6.74
CA PHE A 47 -3.06 3.60 -6.22
C PHE A 47 -3.09 3.62 -4.69
N THR A 48 -4.03 2.88 -4.09
CA THR A 48 -4.15 2.74 -2.63
C THR A 48 -2.89 2.08 -2.06
N LEU A 49 -2.38 1.04 -2.69
CA LEU A 49 -1.17 0.34 -2.25
C LEU A 49 0.03 1.30 -2.17
N ILE A 50 0.33 2.05 -3.23
CA ILE A 50 1.43 3.01 -3.24
C ILE A 50 1.25 4.07 -2.15
N ARG A 51 0.03 4.61 -2.03
CA ARG A 51 -0.30 5.64 -1.04
C ARG A 51 -0.04 5.16 0.39
N LEU A 52 -0.36 3.90 0.68
CA LEU A 52 -0.19 3.30 2.01
C LEU A 52 1.26 2.85 2.26
N LEU A 53 1.94 2.29 1.25
CA LEU A 53 3.34 1.88 1.36
C LEU A 53 4.28 3.07 1.58
N GLY A 54 3.98 4.23 0.99
CA GLY A 54 4.75 5.46 1.19
C GLY A 54 4.34 6.29 2.42
N ALA A 55 3.35 5.84 3.20
CA ALA A 55 2.76 6.66 4.25
C ALA A 55 3.69 6.78 5.48
N PRO A 56 3.86 7.97 6.11
CA PRO A 56 4.81 8.16 7.22
C PRO A 56 4.62 7.24 8.42
N GLN A 57 3.41 6.71 8.57
CA GLN A 57 3.04 5.82 9.66
C GLN A 57 3.55 4.39 9.49
N VAL A 58 4.11 3.99 8.34
CA VAL A 58 4.64 2.62 8.17
C VAL A 58 6.05 2.48 8.73
N PRO A 59 6.43 1.33 9.31
CA PRO A 59 7.74 1.13 9.91
C PRO A 59 8.92 1.35 8.96
N TRP A 60 8.74 1.04 7.67
CA TRP A 60 9.77 1.10 6.64
C TRP A 60 9.95 2.46 5.97
N HIS A 61 9.14 3.46 6.31
CA HIS A 61 9.11 4.77 5.63
C HIS A 61 10.48 5.46 5.51
N LYS A 62 11.39 5.22 6.46
CA LYS A 62 12.70 5.89 6.51
C LYS A 62 13.83 5.11 5.83
N TYR A 63 13.64 3.83 5.53
CA TYR A 63 14.73 2.95 5.10
C TYR A 63 14.41 2.08 3.90
N VAL A 64 13.20 2.18 3.34
CA VAL A 64 12.84 1.55 2.06
C VAL A 64 12.44 2.62 1.06
N GLU A 65 13.00 2.54 -0.15
CA GLU A 65 12.62 3.36 -1.29
C GLU A 65 11.52 2.65 -2.08
N ILE A 66 10.35 3.30 -2.23
CA ILE A 66 9.22 2.78 -3.00
C ILE A 66 9.21 3.45 -4.38
N ILE A 67 9.31 2.64 -5.43
CA ILE A 67 9.43 3.09 -6.82
C ILE A 67 8.20 2.59 -7.60
N PRO A 68 7.21 3.45 -7.88
CA PRO A 68 6.07 3.07 -8.69
C PRO A 68 6.47 2.96 -10.16
N ILE A 69 6.06 1.87 -10.82
CA ILE A 69 6.21 1.68 -12.27
C ILE A 69 4.86 1.37 -12.88
N TYR A 70 4.44 2.21 -13.83
CA TYR A 70 3.28 1.95 -14.68
C TYR A 70 3.76 1.52 -16.06
N VAL A 71 3.20 0.43 -16.60
CA VAL A 71 3.46 -0.02 -17.96
C VAL A 71 2.27 0.41 -18.81
N ALA A 72 2.52 1.34 -19.73
CA ALA A 72 1.51 1.71 -20.72
C ALA A 72 1.33 0.51 -21.68
N GLY A 73 0.14 -0.09 -21.64
CA GLY A 73 -0.17 -1.29 -22.42
C GLY A 73 -0.11 -1.09 -23.93
N GLY A 74 -0.19 0.17 -24.40
CA GLY A 74 -0.05 0.50 -25.81
C GLY A 74 -0.97 -0.34 -26.70
N GLU A 75 -2.27 -0.27 -26.44
CA GLU A 75 -3.22 -0.63 -27.49
C GLU A 75 -3.08 0.41 -28.62
N PRO A 76 -3.08 0.01 -29.90
CA PRO A 76 -2.99 0.93 -31.03
C PRO A 76 -4.08 2.01 -31.04
#